data_AF-A0A527E1P2-F1
#
_entry.id   AF-A0A527E1P2-F1
#
_cell.length_a   1.000
_cell.length_b   1.000
_cell.length_c   1.000
_cell.angle_alpha   90.00
_cell.angle_beta   90.00
_cell.angle_gamma   90.00
#
_symmetry.space_group_name_H-M   'P 1'
#
loop_
_entity.id
_entity.type
_entity.pdbx_description
1 polymer ?
#
loop_
_entity_poly.entity_id
_entity_poly.type
_entity_poly.pdbx_seq_one_letter_code
_entity_poly.pdbx_strand_id
1 'polypeptide(L)'
;MQTWLDWYVSGSSASLRRMCEHFPKALDTLDAETRRRALSDDNFAFRLMLQGSRQAPAHALSAFGAFPGAQKVALETAVWQESLAPFCLETDRVPLAMALDREVVNELVGTRLSLEVRQYAREAVSRHGAIYLDIADRALLFGNTLQLCALFVTEAKGGVRFCAVFAEPGRKDVRRVAWLEGDDRLLTDQYHDRDVRKFQTHIGVFAPPLRSLVEIARDAGVDLHEVLKGLESFAYLATTYTLTEMEVAEGQAWEMLPHLPAGHERRLGRKAAANAKKFSLFRVWRVTARRLDRGQRKNSGEGWRLGHRVRVSGHYRLQPYGPKRSQRRLRWIAQHERGPRDGTPITPIVRVGSFHRQEVAL
;
A
#
# COMPACT_ATOMS: atom_id res chain seq x y z
N MET A 1 4.86 7.77 14.46
CA MET A 1 4.28 7.75 13.11
C MET A 1 3.60 6.40 13.01
N GLN A 2 2.28 6.40 12.89
CA GLN A 2 1.49 5.18 12.77
C GLN A 2 0.97 5.17 11.34
N THR A 3 1.23 4.10 10.59
CA THR A 3 0.66 3.94 9.25
C THR A 3 -0.84 3.70 9.37
N TRP A 4 -1.58 3.89 8.27
CA TRP A 4 -2.98 3.50 8.22
C TRP A 4 -3.17 2.01 8.54
N LEU A 5 -2.29 1.14 8.05
CA LEU A 5 -2.34 -0.29 8.33
C LEU A 5 -2.12 -0.60 9.82
N ASP A 6 -1.19 0.08 10.50
CA ASP A 6 -1.03 -0.03 11.95
C ASP A 6 -2.28 0.42 12.72
N TRP A 7 -2.93 1.49 12.23
CA TRP A 7 -4.18 1.99 12.82
C TRP A 7 -5.32 0.99 12.63
N TYR A 8 -5.43 0.39 11.44
CA TYR A 8 -6.46 -0.59 11.10
C TYR A 8 -6.35 -1.87 11.95
N VAL A 9 -5.14 -2.33 12.25
CA VAL A 9 -4.92 -3.49 13.12
C VAL A 9 -5.21 -3.16 14.59
N SER A 10 -5.02 -1.92 15.01
CA SER A 10 -5.20 -1.53 16.41
C SER A 10 -6.65 -1.72 16.88
N GLY A 11 -6.81 -2.31 18.06
CA GLY A 11 -8.12 -2.65 18.63
C GLY A 11 -8.72 -3.95 18.13
N SER A 12 -8.03 -4.70 17.27
CA SER A 12 -8.48 -6.00 16.76
C SER A 12 -8.79 -7.01 17.87
N SER A 13 -8.02 -7.03 18.97
CA SER A 13 -8.29 -7.91 20.11
C SER A 13 -9.61 -7.55 20.84
N ALA A 14 -9.91 -6.25 20.95
CA ALA A 14 -11.16 -5.77 21.52
C ALA A 14 -12.35 -6.07 20.59
N SER A 15 -12.17 -5.92 19.29
CA SER A 15 -13.18 -6.31 18.29
C SER A 15 -13.45 -7.83 18.31
N LEU A 16 -12.41 -8.65 18.41
CA LEU A 16 -12.53 -10.09 18.57
C LEU A 16 -13.28 -10.46 19.86
N ARG A 17 -12.99 -9.78 20.98
CA ARG A 17 -13.71 -9.99 22.25
C ARG A 17 -15.21 -9.73 22.10
N ARG A 18 -15.59 -8.59 21.53
CA ARG A 18 -17.00 -8.26 21.24
C ARG A 18 -17.65 -9.29 20.32
N MET A 19 -16.93 -9.76 19.31
CA MET A 19 -17.42 -10.84 18.45
C MET A 19 -17.69 -12.12 19.25
N CYS A 20 -16.84 -12.48 20.22
CA CYS A 20 -17.07 -13.64 21.08
C CYS A 20 -18.24 -13.46 22.05
N GLU A 21 -18.53 -12.24 22.48
CA GLU A 21 -19.70 -11.93 23.32
C GLU A 21 -21.00 -12.20 22.54
N HIS A 22 -21.03 -11.86 21.24
CA HIS A 22 -22.18 -12.14 20.37
C HIS A 22 -22.21 -13.57 19.81
N PHE A 23 -21.04 -14.17 19.61
CA PHE A 23 -20.87 -15.50 19.04
C PHE A 23 -19.91 -16.33 19.92
N PRO A 24 -20.38 -16.86 21.06
CA PRO A 24 -19.53 -17.54 22.04
C PRO A 24 -18.70 -18.69 21.46
N LYS A 25 -19.25 -19.37 20.43
CA LYS A 25 -18.62 -20.51 19.77
C LYS A 25 -17.52 -20.15 18.76
N ALA A 26 -17.30 -18.86 18.49
CA ALA A 26 -16.37 -18.41 17.47
C ALA A 26 -14.91 -18.83 17.74
N LEU A 27 -14.56 -19.12 18.99
CA LEU A 27 -13.21 -19.53 19.42
C LEU A 27 -13.17 -20.92 20.08
N ASP A 28 -14.26 -21.70 20.03
CA ASP A 28 -14.32 -23.00 20.72
C ASP A 28 -13.31 -24.02 20.15
N THR A 29 -12.84 -23.80 18.92
CA THR A 29 -11.81 -24.61 18.27
C THR A 29 -10.39 -24.24 18.68
N LEU A 30 -10.19 -23.14 19.40
CA LEU A 30 -8.87 -22.68 19.82
C LEU A 30 -8.55 -23.17 21.22
N ASP A 31 -7.30 -23.58 21.43
CA ASP A 31 -6.81 -23.87 22.77
C ASP A 31 -6.77 -22.61 23.66
N ALA A 32 -6.68 -22.82 24.98
CA ALA A 32 -6.73 -21.75 25.96
C ALA A 32 -5.62 -20.70 25.78
N GLU A 33 -4.43 -21.13 25.31
CA GLU A 33 -3.29 -20.23 25.11
C GLU A 33 -3.51 -19.34 23.88
N THR A 34 -3.90 -19.96 22.76
CA THR A 34 -4.25 -19.25 21.52
C THR A 34 -5.37 -18.26 21.75
N ARG A 35 -6.41 -18.65 22.50
CA ARG A 35 -7.52 -17.75 22.87
C ARG A 35 -7.02 -16.58 23.71
N ARG A 36 -6.24 -16.83 24.76
CA ARG A 36 -5.68 -15.77 25.62
C ARG A 36 -4.84 -14.78 24.82
N ARG A 37 -4.01 -15.28 23.90
CA ARG A 37 -3.17 -14.45 23.02
C ARG A 37 -4.01 -13.60 22.07
N ALA A 38 -5.01 -14.20 21.41
CA ALA A 38 -5.91 -13.46 20.51
C ALA A 38 -6.70 -12.36 21.22
N LEU A 39 -7.01 -12.51 22.51
CA LEU A 39 -7.71 -11.50 23.29
C LEU A 39 -6.78 -10.43 23.90
N SER A 40 -5.45 -10.55 23.74
CA SER A 40 -4.47 -9.64 24.35
C SER A 40 -3.48 -9.01 23.36
N ASP A 41 -3.34 -9.57 22.17
CA ASP A 41 -2.46 -9.08 21.10
C ASP A 41 -3.28 -8.75 19.85
N ASP A 42 -3.39 -7.46 19.53
CA ASP A 42 -4.12 -6.97 18.35
C ASP A 42 -3.64 -7.60 17.04
N ASN A 43 -2.33 -7.81 16.88
CA ASN A 43 -1.82 -8.39 15.64
C ASN A 43 -2.21 -9.87 15.53
N PHE A 44 -2.12 -10.62 16.64
CA PHE A 44 -2.54 -12.01 16.66
C PHE A 44 -4.05 -12.14 16.42
N ALA A 45 -4.85 -11.31 17.08
CA ALA A 45 -6.29 -11.22 16.85
C ALA A 45 -6.61 -10.94 15.38
N PHE A 46 -5.91 -9.98 14.79
CA PHE A 46 -6.10 -9.60 13.40
C PHE A 46 -5.75 -10.72 12.42
N ARG A 47 -4.63 -11.42 12.63
CA ARG A 47 -4.25 -12.60 11.84
C ARG A 47 -5.31 -13.69 11.91
N LEU A 48 -5.82 -13.97 13.11
CA LEU A 48 -6.87 -14.97 13.30
C LEU A 48 -8.16 -14.58 12.56
N MET A 49 -8.58 -13.31 12.66
CA MET A 49 -9.74 -12.80 11.92
C MET A 49 -9.52 -12.89 10.40
N LEU A 50 -8.32 -12.56 9.90
CA LEU A 50 -7.96 -12.73 8.49
C LEU A 50 -7.97 -14.20 8.05
N GLN A 51 -7.57 -15.14 8.90
CA GLN A 51 -7.59 -16.57 8.58
C GLN A 51 -9.02 -17.11 8.53
N GLY A 52 -9.83 -16.85 9.55
CA GLY A 52 -11.21 -17.33 9.60
C GLY A 52 -12.07 -16.75 8.48
N SER A 53 -11.76 -15.53 8.06
CA SER A 53 -12.51 -14.86 7.01
C SER A 53 -12.21 -15.31 5.59
N ARG A 54 -11.07 -15.98 5.33
CA ARG A 54 -10.86 -16.71 4.06
C ARG A 54 -11.87 -17.85 3.87
N GLN A 55 -12.39 -18.39 4.96
CA GLN A 55 -13.42 -19.44 4.94
C GLN A 55 -14.84 -18.86 4.99
N ALA A 56 -14.98 -17.60 5.42
CA ALA A 56 -16.28 -16.96 5.64
C ALA A 56 -17.17 -16.84 4.40
N PRO A 57 -16.68 -16.59 3.16
CA PRO A 57 -17.56 -16.47 2.00
C PRO A 57 -18.38 -17.73 1.73
N ALA A 58 -17.75 -18.91 1.78
CA ALA A 58 -18.44 -20.18 1.57
C ALA A 58 -19.50 -20.42 2.66
N HIS A 59 -19.16 -20.14 3.92
CA HIS A 59 -20.09 -20.28 5.04
C HIS A 59 -21.22 -19.25 5.00
N ALA A 60 -20.93 -17.99 4.68
CA ALA A 60 -21.92 -16.92 4.61
C ALA A 60 -22.91 -17.15 3.47
N LEU A 61 -22.45 -17.62 2.32
CA LEU A 61 -23.31 -17.99 1.19
C LEU A 61 -24.23 -19.17 1.55
N SER A 62 -23.73 -20.15 2.30
CA SER A 62 -24.52 -21.30 2.75
C SER A 62 -25.52 -20.93 3.85
N ALA A 63 -25.07 -20.25 4.90
CA ALA A 63 -25.87 -19.93 6.09
C ALA A 63 -26.85 -18.77 5.88
N PHE A 64 -26.49 -17.80 5.04
CA PHE A 64 -27.26 -16.56 4.83
C PHE A 64 -27.60 -16.33 3.36
N GLY A 65 -27.66 -17.38 2.54
CA GLY A 65 -27.97 -17.27 1.11
C GLY A 65 -29.29 -16.55 0.81
N ALA A 66 -30.23 -16.55 1.76
CA ALA A 66 -31.51 -15.83 1.67
C ALA A 66 -31.38 -14.30 1.88
N PHE A 67 -30.23 -13.80 2.33
CA PHE A 67 -29.98 -12.37 2.58
C PHE A 67 -29.01 -11.80 1.53
N PRO A 68 -29.48 -11.03 0.54
CA PRO A 68 -28.62 -10.40 -0.47
C PRO A 68 -27.49 -9.56 0.14
N GLY A 69 -27.76 -8.89 1.27
CA GLY A 69 -26.77 -8.11 2.00
C GLY A 69 -25.62 -8.95 2.56
N ALA A 70 -25.87 -10.20 2.95
CA ALA A 70 -24.82 -11.08 3.46
C ALA A 70 -23.81 -11.44 2.35
N GLN A 71 -24.29 -11.69 1.13
CA GLN A 71 -23.43 -11.99 -0.01
C GLN A 71 -22.53 -10.80 -0.38
N LYS A 72 -23.11 -9.59 -0.38
CA LYS A 72 -22.36 -8.34 -0.65
C LYS A 72 -21.26 -8.12 0.40
N VAL A 73 -21.60 -8.22 1.69
CA VAL A 73 -20.63 -8.06 2.78
C VAL A 73 -19.53 -9.13 2.70
N ALA A 74 -19.89 -10.38 2.42
CA ALA A 74 -18.94 -11.47 2.31
C ALA A 74 -17.94 -11.24 1.17
N LEU A 75 -18.40 -10.81 -0.01
CA LEU A 75 -17.54 -10.51 -1.15
C LEU A 75 -16.60 -9.33 -0.88
N GLU A 76 -17.14 -8.23 -0.36
CA GLU A 76 -16.35 -7.05 0.03
C GLU A 76 -15.27 -7.43 1.05
N THR A 77 -15.69 -8.18 2.08
CA THR A 77 -14.81 -8.63 3.16
C THR A 77 -13.70 -9.52 2.62
N ALA A 78 -14.02 -10.47 1.75
CA ALA A 78 -13.05 -11.35 1.11
C ALA A 78 -12.02 -10.57 0.30
N VAL A 79 -12.46 -9.69 -0.60
CA VAL A 79 -11.56 -8.88 -1.45
C VAL A 79 -10.65 -8.02 -0.59
N TRP A 80 -11.21 -7.39 0.45
CA TRP A 80 -10.42 -6.55 1.35
C TRP A 80 -9.36 -7.36 2.12
N GLN A 81 -9.73 -8.53 2.61
CA GLN A 81 -8.82 -9.37 3.39
C GLN A 81 -7.76 -10.02 2.51
N GLU A 82 -8.08 -10.35 1.26
CA GLU A 82 -7.09 -10.74 0.25
C GLU A 82 -6.02 -9.64 0.08
N SER A 83 -6.42 -8.36 0.06
CA SER A 83 -5.46 -7.25 -0.05
C SER A 83 -4.57 -7.08 1.19
N LEU A 84 -5.07 -7.40 2.38
CA LEU A 84 -4.33 -7.28 3.64
C LEU A 84 -3.48 -8.50 4.00
N ALA A 85 -3.93 -9.68 3.60
CA ALA A 85 -3.36 -10.95 4.04
C ALA A 85 -1.84 -11.06 3.78
N PRO A 86 -1.28 -10.61 2.64
CA PRO A 86 0.15 -10.68 2.39
C PRO A 86 1.01 -9.96 3.45
N PHE A 87 0.50 -8.90 4.07
CA PHE A 87 1.24 -8.13 5.08
C PHE A 87 1.18 -8.75 6.48
N CYS A 88 0.18 -9.60 6.74
CA CYS A 88 -0.13 -10.09 8.08
C CYS A 88 0.11 -11.60 8.23
N LEU A 89 0.04 -12.34 7.14
CA LEU A 89 0.22 -13.78 7.10
C LEU A 89 1.54 -14.13 6.40
N GLU A 90 2.05 -15.33 6.67
CA GLU A 90 3.19 -15.85 5.94
C GLU A 90 2.78 -16.15 4.50
N THR A 91 3.58 -15.68 3.55
CA THR A 91 3.37 -15.82 2.11
C THR A 91 4.70 -16.15 1.42
N ASP A 92 4.63 -16.83 0.28
CA ASP A 92 5.81 -17.21 -0.50
C ASP A 92 6.58 -16.00 -1.06
N ARG A 93 5.90 -14.85 -1.16
CA ARG A 93 6.47 -13.58 -1.62
C ARG A 93 6.45 -12.58 -0.48
N VAL A 94 7.52 -11.79 -0.36
CA VAL A 94 7.60 -10.71 0.61
C VAL A 94 6.88 -9.47 0.05
N PRO A 95 5.79 -9.00 0.67
CA PRO A 95 5.08 -7.83 0.19
C PRO A 95 5.91 -6.56 0.38
N LEU A 96 5.64 -5.54 -0.42
CA LEU A 96 6.32 -4.25 -0.34
C LEU A 96 5.42 -3.21 0.33
N ALA A 97 5.86 -2.65 1.46
CA ALA A 97 5.12 -1.59 2.17
C ALA A 97 5.94 -0.31 2.21
N MET A 98 5.37 0.81 1.79
CA MET A 98 6.06 2.10 1.74
C MET A 98 5.20 3.23 2.28
N ALA A 99 5.82 4.17 2.97
CA ALA A 99 5.20 5.40 3.45
C ALA A 99 5.74 6.59 2.66
N LEU A 100 4.84 7.22 1.90
CA LEU A 100 5.15 8.34 1.03
C LEU A 100 4.96 9.63 1.81
N ASP A 101 6.01 10.45 1.88
CA ASP A 101 5.87 11.79 2.43
C ASP A 101 5.07 12.72 1.49
N ARG A 102 4.69 13.89 2.02
CA ARG A 102 3.88 14.86 1.27
C ARG A 102 4.58 15.37 0.00
N GLU A 103 5.90 15.51 0.02
CA GLU A 103 6.65 16.02 -1.13
C GLU A 103 6.65 15.02 -2.28
N VAL A 104 6.88 13.74 -1.99
CA VAL A 104 6.79 12.65 -2.98
C VAL A 104 5.39 12.58 -3.55
N VAL A 105 4.36 12.62 -2.71
CA VAL A 105 2.97 12.59 -3.17
C VAL A 105 2.69 13.75 -4.14
N ASN A 106 3.06 14.98 -3.76
CA ASN A 106 2.83 16.17 -4.59
C ASN A 106 3.52 16.10 -5.96
N GLU A 107 4.73 15.54 -6.03
CA GLU A 107 5.46 15.40 -7.30
C GLU A 107 4.86 14.34 -8.24
N LEU A 108 4.31 13.26 -7.67
CA LEU A 108 3.76 12.16 -8.45
C LEU A 108 2.33 12.42 -8.93
N VAL A 109 1.55 13.22 -8.18
CA VAL A 109 0.17 13.55 -8.54
C VAL A 109 0.12 14.34 -9.84
N GLY A 110 -0.73 13.91 -10.77
CA GLY A 110 -0.87 14.52 -12.09
C GLY A 110 0.30 14.27 -13.06
N THR A 111 1.35 13.57 -12.62
CA THR A 111 2.43 13.15 -13.52
C THR A 111 1.92 12.10 -14.49
N ARG A 112 2.30 12.22 -15.77
CA ARG A 112 1.90 11.24 -16.79
C ARG A 112 2.70 9.95 -16.63
N LEU A 113 1.97 8.84 -16.67
CA LEU A 113 2.50 7.49 -16.68
C LEU A 113 2.89 7.07 -18.11
N SER A 114 4.11 6.56 -18.29
CA SER A 114 4.50 5.90 -19.55
C SER A 114 4.20 4.40 -19.51
N LEU A 115 4.15 3.75 -20.68
CA LEU A 115 3.90 2.31 -20.77
C LEU A 115 5.00 1.49 -20.08
N GLU A 116 6.26 1.94 -20.18
CA GLU A 116 7.41 1.28 -19.54
C GLU A 116 7.31 1.35 -18.01
N VAL A 117 6.93 2.50 -17.46
CA VAL A 117 6.70 2.66 -16.01
C VAL A 117 5.56 1.75 -15.56
N ARG A 118 4.47 1.69 -16.33
CA ARG A 118 3.35 0.78 -16.05
C ARG A 118 3.81 -0.67 -16.02
N GLN A 119 4.56 -1.11 -17.03
CA GLN A 119 5.07 -2.48 -17.11
C GLN A 119 5.99 -2.81 -15.93
N TYR A 120 6.95 -1.94 -15.61
CA TYR A 120 7.87 -2.13 -14.50
C TYR A 120 7.12 -2.24 -13.16
N ALA A 121 6.11 -1.38 -12.93
CA ALA A 121 5.29 -1.46 -11.73
C ALA A 121 4.45 -2.75 -11.66
N ARG A 122 3.93 -3.26 -12.79
CA ARG A 122 3.23 -4.56 -12.83
C ARG A 122 4.16 -5.72 -12.51
N GLU A 123 5.39 -5.71 -13.04
CA GLU A 123 6.41 -6.71 -12.72
C GLU A 123 6.75 -6.68 -11.22
N ALA A 124 6.79 -5.49 -10.62
CA ALA A 124 6.95 -5.34 -9.17
C ALA A 124 5.78 -5.94 -8.38
N VAL A 125 4.53 -5.71 -8.81
CA VAL A 125 3.34 -6.30 -8.17
C VAL A 125 3.42 -7.82 -8.24
N SER A 126 3.80 -8.40 -9.38
CA SER A 126 3.99 -9.84 -9.51
C SER A 126 5.13 -10.34 -8.60
N ARG A 127 6.28 -9.65 -8.57
CA ARG A 127 7.43 -10.00 -7.71
C ARG A 127 7.07 -10.03 -6.22
N HIS A 128 6.33 -9.04 -5.75
CA HIS A 128 6.01 -8.88 -4.32
C HIS A 128 4.67 -9.50 -3.92
N GLY A 129 3.80 -9.83 -4.88
CA GLY A 129 2.41 -10.26 -4.68
C GLY A 129 1.48 -9.13 -4.24
N ALA A 130 1.94 -8.25 -3.35
CA ALA A 130 1.22 -7.09 -2.87
C ALA A 130 2.13 -5.91 -2.57
N ILE A 131 1.60 -4.71 -2.83
CA ILE A 131 2.23 -3.43 -2.55
C ILE A 131 1.27 -2.57 -1.72
N TYR A 132 1.76 -1.96 -0.66
CA TYR A 132 1.04 -1.06 0.22
C TYR A 132 1.68 0.32 0.17
N LEU A 133 0.88 1.34 -0.12
CA LEU A 133 1.26 2.75 -0.11
C LEU A 133 0.54 3.45 1.04
N ASP A 134 1.27 3.84 2.07
CA ASP A 134 0.80 4.73 3.12
C ASP A 134 0.96 6.18 2.66
N ILE A 135 -0.13 6.94 2.69
CA ILE A 135 -0.17 8.31 2.18
C ILE A 135 -0.14 9.26 3.37
N ALA A 136 0.84 10.17 3.39
CA ALA A 136 0.94 11.17 4.45
C ALA A 136 -0.37 11.97 4.61
N ASP A 137 -0.69 12.33 5.85
CA ASP A 137 -1.93 13.03 6.19
C ASP A 137 -2.13 14.28 5.33
N ARG A 138 -3.30 14.36 4.69
CA ARG A 138 -3.71 15.42 3.77
C ARG A 138 -2.73 15.68 2.61
N ALA A 139 -1.89 14.70 2.25
CA ALA A 139 -0.98 14.85 1.12
C ALA A 139 -1.68 14.67 -0.23
N LEU A 140 -2.71 13.84 -0.31
CA LEU A 140 -3.53 13.65 -1.51
C LEU A 140 -5.00 13.88 -1.19
N LEU A 141 -5.48 15.08 -1.54
CA LEU A 141 -6.86 15.52 -1.39
C LEU A 141 -7.55 15.60 -2.75
N PHE A 142 -8.79 15.14 -2.80
CA PHE A 142 -9.71 15.30 -3.91
C PHE A 142 -10.83 16.23 -3.46
N GLY A 143 -10.90 17.41 -4.08
CA GLY A 143 -11.73 18.49 -3.56
C GLY A 143 -11.35 18.88 -2.13
N ASN A 144 -12.35 19.23 -1.32
CA ASN A 144 -12.15 19.71 0.06
C ASN A 144 -12.41 18.64 1.14
N THR A 145 -12.98 17.50 0.77
CA THR A 145 -13.58 16.56 1.74
C THR A 145 -13.11 15.12 1.58
N LEU A 146 -12.39 14.76 0.52
CA LEU A 146 -11.99 13.38 0.27
C LEU A 146 -10.46 13.27 0.29
N GLN A 147 -9.90 12.59 1.29
CA GLN A 147 -8.46 12.32 1.38
C GLN A 147 -8.17 10.84 1.11
N LEU A 148 -7.10 10.56 0.37
CA LEU A 148 -6.55 9.21 0.27
C LEU A 148 -5.64 8.95 1.47
N CYS A 149 -5.92 7.91 2.25
CA CYS A 149 -5.11 7.50 3.40
C CYS A 149 -4.13 6.37 3.03
N ALA A 150 -4.58 5.42 2.21
CA ALA A 150 -3.78 4.27 1.83
C ALA A 150 -4.22 3.71 0.47
N LEU A 151 -3.30 3.01 -0.18
CA LEU A 151 -3.57 2.27 -1.40
C LEU A 151 -2.90 0.89 -1.36
N PHE A 152 -3.63 -0.13 -1.74
CA PHE A 152 -3.14 -1.50 -1.92
C PHE A 152 -3.16 -1.84 -3.40
N VAL A 153 -2.08 -2.44 -3.88
CA VAL A 153 -1.94 -2.93 -5.25
C VAL A 153 -1.56 -4.40 -5.18
N THR A 154 -2.48 -5.28 -5.57
CA THR A 154 -2.31 -6.73 -5.40
C THR A 154 -2.50 -7.46 -6.71
N GLU A 155 -1.71 -8.52 -6.92
CA GLU A 155 -1.95 -9.46 -8.00
C GLU A 155 -3.28 -10.20 -7.75
N ALA A 156 -4.14 -10.26 -8.76
CA ALA A 156 -5.44 -10.91 -8.69
C ALA A 156 -5.70 -11.75 -9.95
N LYS A 157 -6.65 -12.68 -9.85
CA LYS A 157 -7.13 -13.38 -11.05
C LYS A 157 -7.77 -12.37 -12.00
N GLY A 158 -7.17 -12.19 -13.18
CA GLY A 158 -7.63 -11.24 -14.19
C GLY A 158 -6.85 -9.93 -14.27
N GLY A 159 -5.82 -9.72 -13.42
CA GLY A 159 -4.92 -8.58 -13.56
C GLY A 159 -4.44 -8.00 -12.22
N VAL A 160 -4.17 -6.71 -12.21
CA VAL A 160 -3.82 -5.98 -11.00
C VAL A 160 -5.09 -5.43 -10.36
N ARG A 161 -5.26 -5.67 -9.06
CA ARG A 161 -6.34 -5.10 -8.27
C ARG A 161 -5.81 -3.92 -7.45
N PHE A 162 -6.59 -2.85 -7.42
CA PHE A 162 -6.37 -1.71 -6.54
C PHE A 162 -7.40 -1.73 -5.42
N CYS A 163 -6.98 -1.36 -4.22
CA CYS A 163 -7.90 -1.02 -3.15
C CYS A 163 -7.48 0.27 -2.46
N ALA A 164 -8.31 1.30 -2.58
CA ALA A 164 -8.09 2.60 -1.99
C ALA A 164 -8.85 2.75 -0.68
N VAL A 165 -8.20 3.38 0.29
CA VAL A 165 -8.82 3.80 1.54
C VAL A 165 -8.92 5.31 1.57
N PHE A 166 -10.15 5.80 1.67
CA PHE A 166 -10.47 7.21 1.77
C PHE A 166 -10.94 7.56 3.18
N ALA A 167 -10.84 8.83 3.54
CA ALA A 167 -11.50 9.40 4.70
C ALA A 167 -11.94 10.83 4.41
N GLU A 168 -12.77 11.38 5.30
CA GLU A 168 -12.94 12.83 5.38
C GLU A 168 -11.87 13.40 6.33
N PRO A 169 -11.20 14.52 6.00
CA PRO A 169 -10.18 15.12 6.87
C PRO A 169 -10.68 15.34 8.30
N GLY A 170 -9.96 14.79 9.28
CA GLY A 170 -10.31 14.89 10.69
C GLY A 170 -11.38 13.90 11.18
N ARG A 171 -11.97 13.09 10.28
CA ARG A 171 -12.84 11.98 10.67
C ARG A 171 -12.04 10.68 10.79
N LYS A 172 -12.53 9.79 11.65
CA LYS A 172 -11.99 8.42 11.82
C LYS A 172 -12.66 7.41 10.89
N ASP A 173 -13.83 7.74 10.38
CA ASP A 173 -14.56 6.87 9.47
C ASP A 173 -13.87 6.85 8.11
N VAL A 174 -13.55 5.65 7.65
CA VAL A 174 -12.92 5.43 6.36
C VAL A 174 -13.93 4.87 5.37
N ARG A 175 -13.63 5.02 4.08
CA ARG A 175 -14.30 4.34 2.98
C ARG A 175 -13.31 3.52 2.20
N ARG A 176 -13.75 2.36 1.73
CA ARG A 176 -12.93 1.49 0.89
C ARG A 176 -13.57 1.32 -0.47
N VAL A 177 -12.73 1.26 -1.48
CA VAL A 177 -13.14 0.88 -2.82
C VAL A 177 -12.06 0.02 -3.44
N ALA A 178 -12.47 -1.09 -4.03
CA ALA A 178 -11.60 -1.96 -4.81
C ALA A 178 -12.07 -2.03 -6.27
N TRP A 179 -11.13 -2.12 -7.19
CA TRP A 179 -11.40 -2.28 -8.62
C TRP A 179 -10.24 -3.03 -9.29
N LEU A 180 -10.52 -3.62 -10.46
CA LEU A 180 -9.49 -4.20 -11.32
C LEU A 180 -8.96 -3.13 -12.27
N GLU A 181 -7.67 -3.20 -12.61
CA GLU A 181 -7.04 -2.27 -13.53
C GLU A 181 -7.83 -2.14 -14.84
N GLY A 182 -8.24 -0.90 -15.16
CA GLY A 182 -9.00 -0.61 -16.37
C GLY A 182 -10.44 -1.14 -16.39
N ASP A 183 -10.94 -1.69 -15.29
CA ASP A 183 -12.35 -2.05 -15.12
C ASP A 183 -13.15 -0.87 -14.54
N ASP A 184 -14.38 -0.68 -15.02
CA ASP A 184 -15.32 0.32 -14.50
C ASP A 184 -16.11 -0.22 -13.29
N ARG A 185 -15.99 -1.52 -12.98
CA ARG A 185 -16.68 -2.15 -11.85
C ARG A 185 -16.00 -1.82 -10.53
N LEU A 186 -16.74 -1.11 -9.68
CA LEU A 186 -16.30 -0.73 -8.35
C LEU A 186 -16.91 -1.64 -7.28
N LEU A 187 -16.08 -2.13 -6.38
CA LEU A 187 -16.50 -2.77 -5.14
C LEU A 187 -16.28 -1.79 -3.98
N THR A 188 -17.29 -0.98 -3.67
CA THR A 188 -17.27 -0.05 -2.54
C THR A 188 -17.68 -0.72 -1.24
N ASP A 189 -17.33 -0.12 -0.11
CA ASP A 189 -17.86 -0.55 1.17
C ASP A 189 -19.37 -0.34 1.30
N GLN A 190 -20.09 -1.42 1.61
CA GLN A 190 -21.55 -1.49 1.46
C GLN A 190 -22.29 -1.03 2.71
N TYR A 191 -21.67 -0.29 3.61
CA TYR A 191 -22.30 0.17 4.87
C TYR A 191 -23.52 1.10 4.65
N HIS A 192 -23.63 1.70 3.46
CA HIS A 192 -24.77 2.51 3.05
C HIS A 192 -25.90 1.68 2.40
N ASP A 193 -25.60 0.46 1.95
CA ASP A 193 -26.54 -0.43 1.25
C ASP A 193 -27.67 -0.87 2.18
N ARG A 194 -28.91 -0.86 1.66
CA ARG A 194 -30.11 -1.18 2.44
C ARG A 194 -30.12 -2.64 2.87
N ASP A 195 -29.71 -3.57 2.01
CA ASP A 195 -29.72 -4.99 2.31
C ASP A 195 -28.62 -5.36 3.30
N VAL A 196 -27.47 -4.69 3.22
CA VAL A 196 -26.41 -4.82 4.24
C VAL A 196 -26.89 -4.34 5.60
N ARG A 197 -27.57 -3.19 5.68
CA ARG A 197 -28.14 -2.70 6.95
C ARG A 197 -29.21 -3.62 7.51
N LYS A 198 -30.08 -4.18 6.66
CA LYS A 198 -31.06 -5.20 7.07
C LYS A 198 -30.36 -6.43 7.64
N PHE A 199 -29.33 -6.92 6.97
CA PHE A 199 -28.53 -8.05 7.43
C PHE A 199 -27.84 -7.75 8.77
N GLN A 200 -27.18 -6.60 8.90
CA GLN A 200 -26.55 -6.15 10.14
C GLN A 200 -27.55 -6.08 11.30
N THR A 201 -28.72 -5.52 11.05
CA THR A 201 -29.82 -5.47 12.02
C THR A 201 -30.29 -6.89 12.40
N HIS A 202 -30.40 -7.79 11.42
CA HIS A 202 -30.79 -9.19 11.63
C HIS A 202 -29.78 -9.95 12.53
N ILE A 203 -28.49 -9.68 12.38
CA ILE A 203 -27.44 -10.29 13.22
C ILE A 203 -27.13 -9.48 14.49
N GLY A 204 -27.92 -8.46 14.81
CA GLY A 204 -27.74 -7.63 16.00
C GLY A 204 -26.48 -6.75 16.00
N VAL A 205 -25.86 -6.54 14.84
CA VAL A 205 -24.69 -5.65 14.67
C VAL A 205 -25.19 -4.26 14.33
N PHE A 206 -25.06 -3.32 15.26
CA PHE A 206 -25.36 -1.91 14.98
C PHE A 206 -24.13 -1.22 14.38
N ALA A 207 -24.24 -0.80 13.12
CA ALA A 207 -23.30 0.14 12.50
C ALA A 207 -24.05 1.46 12.23
N PRO A 208 -23.50 2.63 12.64
CA PRO A 208 -24.10 3.91 12.29
C PRO A 208 -24.16 4.04 10.76
N PRO A 209 -25.20 4.69 10.20
CA PRO A 209 -25.30 4.89 8.77
C PRO A 209 -24.12 5.74 8.30
N LEU A 210 -23.26 5.10 7.50
CA LEU A 210 -22.13 5.75 6.85
C LEU A 210 -22.59 6.30 5.50
N ARG A 211 -22.21 7.54 5.20
CA ARG A 211 -22.41 8.15 3.87
C ARG A 211 -21.73 7.31 2.78
N SER A 212 -22.32 7.19 1.60
CA SER A 212 -21.65 6.47 0.51
C SER A 212 -20.41 7.21 0.01
N LEU A 213 -19.40 6.48 -0.50
CA LEU A 213 -18.22 7.12 -1.10
C LEU A 213 -18.59 8.01 -2.30
N VAL A 214 -19.62 7.62 -3.06
CA VAL A 214 -20.13 8.39 -4.19
C VAL A 214 -20.71 9.73 -3.75
N GLU A 215 -21.46 9.77 -2.65
CA GLU A 215 -21.97 11.03 -2.08
C GLU A 215 -20.83 11.92 -1.57
N ILE A 216 -19.82 11.33 -0.91
CA ILE A 216 -18.66 12.09 -0.43
C ILE A 216 -17.88 12.69 -1.62
N ALA A 217 -17.66 11.92 -2.68
CA ALA A 217 -17.01 12.40 -3.91
C ALA A 217 -17.81 13.51 -4.60
N ARG A 218 -19.14 13.36 -4.68
CA ARG A 218 -20.03 14.40 -5.23
C ARG A 218 -19.93 15.71 -4.45
N ASP A 219 -19.97 15.64 -3.12
CA ASP A 219 -19.85 16.83 -2.25
C ASP A 219 -18.45 17.46 -2.31
N ALA A 220 -17.43 16.66 -2.58
CA ALA A 220 -16.08 17.13 -2.87
C ALA A 220 -15.98 17.83 -4.24
N GLY A 221 -17.01 17.74 -5.09
CA GLY A 221 -17.00 18.27 -6.45
C GLY A 221 -16.08 17.48 -7.40
N VAL A 222 -15.87 16.18 -7.13
CA VAL A 222 -15.02 15.32 -7.96
C VAL A 222 -15.81 14.15 -8.54
N ASP A 223 -15.42 13.74 -9.75
CA ASP A 223 -15.88 12.48 -10.34
C ASP A 223 -15.05 11.32 -9.77
N LEU A 224 -15.72 10.40 -9.08
CA LEU A 224 -15.04 9.27 -8.43
C LEU A 224 -14.30 8.40 -9.46
N HIS A 225 -14.85 8.19 -10.66
CA HIS A 225 -14.23 7.34 -11.67
C HIS A 225 -12.91 7.94 -12.17
N GLU A 226 -12.90 9.24 -12.45
CA GLU A 226 -11.69 9.95 -12.84
C GLU A 226 -10.64 9.98 -11.73
N VAL A 227 -11.07 10.08 -10.47
CA VAL A 227 -10.19 9.92 -9.31
C VAL A 227 -9.52 8.55 -9.32
N LEU A 228 -10.29 7.46 -9.48
CA LEU A 228 -9.76 6.10 -9.44
C LEU A 228 -8.77 5.81 -10.59
N LYS A 229 -9.06 6.28 -11.81
CA LYS A 229 -8.10 6.22 -12.94
C LYS A 229 -6.80 6.97 -12.64
N GLY A 230 -6.91 8.14 -12.02
CA GLY A 230 -5.75 8.91 -11.57
C GLY A 230 -4.93 8.14 -10.53
N LEU A 231 -5.60 7.42 -9.62
CA LEU A 231 -4.96 6.61 -8.59
C LEU A 231 -4.19 5.42 -9.16
N GLU A 232 -4.64 4.77 -10.24
CA GLU A 232 -3.86 3.71 -10.90
C GLU A 232 -2.49 4.25 -11.37
N SER A 233 -2.52 5.41 -12.02
CA SER A 233 -1.30 6.06 -12.51
C SER A 233 -0.38 6.47 -11.38
N PHE A 234 -0.94 7.07 -10.33
CA PHE A 234 -0.21 7.43 -9.12
C PHE A 234 0.44 6.21 -8.46
N ALA A 235 -0.28 5.10 -8.32
CA ALA A 235 0.21 3.88 -7.69
C ALA A 235 1.44 3.31 -8.39
N TYR A 236 1.39 3.25 -9.73
CA TYR A 236 2.49 2.75 -10.55
C TYR A 236 3.70 3.68 -10.53
N LEU A 237 3.46 5.00 -10.54
CA LEU A 237 4.52 5.99 -10.37
C LEU A 237 5.18 5.87 -9.00
N ALA A 238 4.40 5.77 -7.93
CA ALA A 238 4.89 5.64 -6.56
C ALA A 238 5.69 4.34 -6.35
N THR A 239 5.19 3.23 -6.88
CA THR A 239 5.88 1.94 -6.88
C THR A 239 7.22 2.04 -7.62
N THR A 240 7.21 2.56 -8.85
CA THR A 240 8.42 2.68 -9.68
C THR A 240 9.44 3.62 -9.05
N TYR A 241 9.00 4.78 -8.57
CA TYR A 241 9.87 5.74 -7.88
C TYR A 241 10.55 5.09 -6.68
N THR A 242 9.79 4.41 -5.83
CA THR A 242 10.32 3.75 -4.64
C THR A 242 11.33 2.68 -4.98
N LEU A 243 11.04 1.82 -5.96
CA LEU A 243 11.98 0.78 -6.39
C LEU A 243 13.24 1.34 -7.04
N THR A 244 13.11 2.42 -7.80
CA THR A 244 14.27 3.10 -8.39
C THR A 244 15.16 3.68 -7.31
N GLU A 245 14.55 4.35 -6.31
CA GLU A 245 15.29 4.83 -5.16
C GLU A 245 15.98 3.62 -4.48
N MET A 246 15.26 2.49 -4.28
CA MET A 246 15.76 1.20 -3.72
C MET A 246 17.02 0.69 -4.39
N GLU A 247 17.02 0.70 -5.72
CA GLU A 247 18.16 0.27 -6.53
C GLU A 247 19.35 1.24 -6.43
N VAL A 248 19.13 2.56 -6.37
CA VAL A 248 20.22 3.56 -6.37
C VAL A 248 20.96 3.65 -5.04
N ALA A 249 20.35 3.27 -3.91
CA ALA A 249 21.02 3.38 -2.61
C ALA A 249 22.04 2.26 -2.33
N GLU A 250 22.67 1.67 -3.35
CA GLU A 250 23.66 0.59 -3.28
C GLU A 250 24.50 0.60 -1.98
N GLY A 251 24.17 -0.30 -1.04
CA GLY A 251 24.90 -0.50 0.22
C GLY A 251 24.53 0.40 1.41
N GLN A 252 23.68 1.42 1.23
CA GLN A 252 23.17 2.22 2.35
C GLN A 252 21.94 1.56 2.98
N ALA A 253 21.96 1.43 4.32
CA ALA A 253 20.78 1.02 5.07
C ALA A 253 19.69 2.07 4.87
N TRP A 254 18.56 1.62 4.34
CA TRP A 254 17.42 2.46 4.08
C TRP A 254 16.76 2.94 5.36
N GLU A 255 16.14 4.11 5.27
CA GLU A 255 15.28 4.59 6.33
C GLU A 255 13.94 3.84 6.28
N MET A 256 13.79 2.84 7.14
CA MET A 256 12.48 2.27 7.46
C MET A 256 11.83 3.07 8.59
N LEU A 257 10.50 3.05 8.65
CA LEU A 257 9.82 3.45 9.88
C LEU A 257 10.31 2.58 11.06
N PRO A 258 10.43 3.13 12.28
CA PRO A 258 10.76 2.33 13.44
C PRO A 258 9.82 1.13 13.54
N HIS A 259 10.38 -0.07 13.43
CA HIS A 259 9.62 -1.31 13.38
C HIS A 259 9.80 -2.07 14.70
N LEU A 260 8.69 -2.60 15.21
CA LEU A 260 8.70 -3.49 16.37
C LEU A 260 7.78 -4.67 16.01
N PRO A 261 8.29 -5.90 15.94
CA PRO A 261 7.49 -7.04 15.50
C PRO A 261 6.35 -7.34 16.49
N ALA A 262 5.35 -8.07 16.01
CA ALA A 262 4.29 -8.61 16.86
C ALA A 262 4.86 -9.53 17.95
N GLY A 263 4.18 -9.61 19.10
CA GLY A 263 4.64 -10.40 20.24
C GLY A 263 5.85 -9.86 21.01
N HIS A 264 6.51 -8.79 20.55
CA HIS A 264 7.60 -8.17 21.31
C HIS A 264 7.08 -7.66 22.67
N GLU A 265 7.80 -7.93 23.76
CA GLU A 265 7.45 -7.53 25.14
C GLU A 265 6.99 -6.07 25.30
N ARG A 266 7.60 -5.12 24.56
CA ARG A 266 7.25 -3.70 24.58
C ARG A 266 5.86 -3.42 24.01
N ARG A 267 5.32 -4.30 23.16
CA ARG A 267 3.93 -4.21 22.68
C ARG A 267 2.92 -4.77 23.68
N LEU A 268 3.37 -5.38 24.76
CA LEU A 268 2.52 -5.93 25.81
C LEU A 268 2.39 -4.96 26.98
N GLY A 269 1.29 -5.09 27.72
CA GLY A 269 1.05 -4.37 28.97
C GLY A 269 0.70 -2.88 28.83
N ARG A 270 0.88 -2.12 29.91
CA ARG A 270 0.35 -0.75 30.06
C ARG A 270 0.90 0.25 29.04
N LYS A 271 2.09 0.01 28.49
CA LYS A 271 2.75 0.90 27.51
C LYS A 271 2.48 0.53 26.05
N ALA A 272 1.69 -0.52 25.78
CA ALA A 272 1.38 -1.00 24.43
C ALA A 272 0.88 0.12 23.50
N ALA A 273 -0.11 0.90 23.94
CA ALA A 273 -0.69 1.98 23.15
C ALA A 273 0.32 3.11 22.85
N ALA A 274 1.22 3.43 23.78
CA ALA A 274 2.27 4.42 23.57
C ALA A 274 3.32 3.92 22.57
N ASN A 275 3.64 2.63 22.62
CA ASN A 275 4.58 2.00 21.69
C ASN A 275 3.98 1.84 20.29
N ALA A 276 2.68 1.55 20.17
CA ALA A 276 1.98 1.49 18.88
C ALA A 276 2.05 2.82 18.09
N LYS A 277 2.10 3.97 18.78
CA LYS A 277 2.27 5.29 18.14
C LYS A 277 3.68 5.55 17.62
N LYS A 278 4.68 4.85 18.18
CA LYS A 278 6.11 5.04 17.91
C LYS A 278 6.63 4.04 16.89
N PHE A 279 6.11 2.81 16.91
CA PHE A 279 6.62 1.70 16.13
C PHE A 279 5.54 1.06 15.25
N SER A 280 5.85 0.93 13.97
CA SER A 280 5.08 0.15 13.01
C SER A 280 5.16 -1.34 13.34
N LEU A 281 4.04 -2.06 13.19
CA LEU A 281 3.94 -3.51 13.20
C LEU A 281 4.57 -4.13 11.95
N PHE A 282 4.65 -3.35 10.88
CA PHE A 282 5.10 -3.77 9.56
C PHE A 282 6.45 -3.16 9.21
N ARG A 283 7.20 -3.84 8.35
CA ARG A 283 8.41 -3.26 7.75
C ARG A 283 7.99 -2.32 6.63
N VAL A 284 7.98 -1.02 6.94
CA VAL A 284 7.53 0.03 6.02
C VAL A 284 8.71 0.91 5.64
N TRP A 285 9.00 1.00 4.35
CA TRP A 285 10.05 1.87 3.82
C TRP A 285 9.59 3.32 3.87
N ARG A 286 10.41 4.22 4.39
CA ARG A 286 10.11 5.65 4.35
C ARG A 286 10.63 6.24 3.05
N VAL A 287 9.72 6.74 2.22
CA VAL A 287 10.03 7.29 0.91
C VAL A 287 9.94 8.80 1.00
N THR A 288 11.06 9.47 0.73
CA THR A 288 11.17 10.93 0.83
C THR A 288 11.67 11.54 -0.47
N ALA A 289 11.36 12.81 -0.72
CA ALA A 289 11.69 13.48 -1.97
C ALA A 289 13.17 13.90 -2.10
N ARG A 290 14.09 13.32 -1.31
CA ARG A 290 15.51 13.71 -1.20
C ARG A 290 16.24 13.84 -2.55
N ARG A 291 15.75 13.20 -3.60
CA ARG A 291 16.36 13.17 -4.94
C ARG A 291 15.44 13.60 -6.09
N LEU A 292 14.19 13.97 -5.84
CA LEU A 292 13.23 14.32 -6.92
C LEU A 292 13.58 15.64 -7.62
N ASP A 293 14.09 16.62 -6.88
CA ASP A 293 14.79 17.80 -7.37
C ASP A 293 15.35 18.48 -6.11
N ARG A 294 16.57 19.01 -6.09
CA ARG A 294 17.00 20.13 -6.90
C ARG A 294 18.38 19.79 -7.40
N GLY A 295 18.58 19.80 -8.70
CA GLY A 295 19.80 20.42 -9.20
C GLY A 295 19.81 21.83 -8.61
N GLN A 296 20.35 22.00 -7.39
CA GLN A 296 20.84 23.28 -6.97
C GLN A 296 21.82 23.63 -8.07
N ARG A 297 21.36 24.51 -8.96
CA ARG A 297 22.24 25.38 -9.72
C ARG A 297 23.08 26.06 -8.65
N LYS A 298 24.20 25.44 -8.28
CA LYS A 298 25.37 26.24 -7.96
C LYS A 298 25.52 27.12 -9.20
N ASN A 299 25.16 28.39 -9.05
CA ASN A 299 25.40 29.43 -10.02
C ASN A 299 26.92 29.68 -10.11
N SER A 300 27.72 28.63 -10.33
CA SER A 300 29.03 28.77 -10.95
C SER A 300 28.74 28.80 -12.44
N GLY A 301 28.97 29.95 -13.08
CA GLY A 301 28.82 30.12 -14.53
C GLY A 301 29.64 29.13 -15.36
N GLU A 302 30.54 28.37 -14.74
CA GLU A 302 31.15 27.18 -15.30
C GLU A 302 30.28 25.96 -14.99
N GLY A 303 29.55 25.47 -16.01
CA GLY A 303 28.85 24.21 -15.91
C GLY A 303 29.80 23.10 -15.45
N TRP A 304 29.33 22.27 -14.51
CA TRP A 304 30.12 21.16 -13.97
C TRP A 304 30.54 20.21 -15.10
N ARG A 305 31.82 20.27 -15.50
CA ARG A 305 32.41 19.41 -16.54
C ARG A 305 33.06 18.21 -15.85
N LEU A 306 32.54 17.02 -16.14
CA LEU A 306 33.22 15.78 -15.76
C LEU A 306 34.55 15.70 -16.52
N GLY A 307 35.66 15.47 -15.82
CA GLY A 307 36.98 15.27 -16.44
C GLY A 307 37.21 13.84 -16.95
N HIS A 308 36.29 12.93 -16.67
CA HIS A 308 36.41 11.50 -16.92
C HIS A 308 35.05 10.90 -17.29
N ARG A 309 35.06 9.69 -17.85
CA ARG A 309 33.83 8.96 -18.18
C ARG A 309 33.30 8.22 -16.97
N VAL A 310 32.04 8.43 -16.64
CA VAL A 310 31.30 7.72 -15.59
C VAL A 310 30.16 6.96 -16.23
N ARG A 311 30.07 5.66 -15.96
CA ARG A 311 28.91 4.86 -16.33
C ARG A 311 27.78 5.17 -15.35
N VAL A 312 26.71 5.77 -15.87
CA VAL A 312 25.51 6.11 -15.11
C VAL A 312 24.51 4.97 -15.27
N SER A 313 24.16 4.31 -14.17
CA SER A 313 23.11 3.29 -14.13
C SER A 313 21.79 3.82 -14.69
N GLY A 314 21.02 2.92 -15.30
CA GLY A 314 19.67 3.27 -15.77
C GLY A 314 18.85 3.81 -14.59
N HIS A 315 18.12 4.90 -14.81
CA HIS A 315 17.31 5.51 -13.77
C HIS A 315 16.11 6.23 -14.38
N TYR A 316 15.03 6.34 -13.60
CA TYR A 316 13.92 7.20 -13.98
C TYR A 316 14.23 8.65 -13.63
N ARG A 317 13.83 9.57 -14.51
CA ARG A 317 13.92 11.01 -14.26
C ARG A 317 12.63 11.69 -14.69
N LEU A 318 12.11 12.58 -13.84
CA LEU A 318 11.07 13.51 -14.22
C LEU A 318 11.65 14.52 -15.22
N GLN A 319 11.32 14.36 -16.49
CA GLN A 319 11.75 15.30 -17.53
C GLN A 319 10.68 16.39 -17.74
N PRO A 320 11.07 17.68 -17.79
CA PRO A 320 10.17 18.74 -18.19
C PRO A 320 9.70 18.55 -19.64
N TYR A 321 8.41 18.74 -19.88
CA TYR A 321 7.80 18.68 -21.21
C TYR A 321 6.58 19.62 -21.33
N GLY A 322 5.98 19.67 -22.53
CA GLY A 322 4.82 20.52 -22.82
C GLY A 322 5.17 22.01 -23.06
N PRO A 323 4.16 22.86 -23.32
CA PRO A 323 4.35 24.29 -23.54
C PRO A 323 5.10 24.92 -22.36
N LYS A 324 6.17 25.65 -22.66
CA LYS A 324 7.04 26.30 -21.67
C LYS A 324 7.62 25.36 -20.60
N ARG A 325 7.74 24.04 -20.87
CA ARG A 325 8.26 23.05 -19.90
C ARG A 325 7.45 23.02 -18.58
N SER A 326 6.16 23.34 -18.65
CA SER A 326 5.26 23.43 -17.49
C SER A 326 4.86 22.08 -16.90
N GLN A 327 4.99 21.00 -17.67
CA GLN A 327 4.57 19.66 -17.26
C GLN A 327 5.79 18.77 -16.95
N ARG A 328 5.61 17.67 -16.21
CA ARG A 328 6.65 16.67 -15.88
C ARG A 328 6.21 15.26 -16.29
N ARG A 329 7.10 14.51 -16.93
CA ARG A 329 6.89 13.10 -17.31
C ARG A 329 8.01 12.25 -16.72
N LEU A 330 7.68 11.14 -16.08
CA LEU A 330 8.70 10.18 -15.64
C LEU A 330 9.20 9.45 -16.88
N ARG A 331 10.52 9.49 -17.13
CA ARG A 331 11.14 8.82 -18.29
C ARG A 331 12.28 7.95 -17.80
N TRP A 332 12.31 6.70 -18.24
CA TRP A 332 13.49 5.85 -18.09
C TRP A 332 14.63 6.43 -18.92
N ILE A 333 15.75 6.69 -18.27
CA ILE A 333 17.01 7.00 -18.92
C ILE A 333 17.83 5.73 -18.84
N ALA A 334 18.04 5.08 -19.99
CA ALA A 334 18.86 3.89 -20.08
C ALA A 334 20.28 4.17 -19.55
N GLN A 335 20.94 3.08 -19.13
CA GLN A 335 22.33 3.14 -18.73
C GLN A 335 23.16 3.79 -19.84
N HIS A 336 23.92 4.82 -19.48
CA HIS A 336 24.73 5.58 -20.45
C HIS A 336 26.00 6.08 -19.76
N GLU A 337 26.99 6.47 -20.57
CA GLU A 337 28.20 7.10 -20.06
C GLU A 337 28.05 8.63 -20.09
N ARG A 338 28.48 9.30 -19.02
CA ARG A 338 28.62 10.76 -18.97
C ARG A 338 30.09 11.15 -18.93
N GLY A 339 30.44 12.23 -19.60
CA GLY A 339 31.81 12.77 -19.65
C GLY A 339 32.31 12.99 -21.08
N PRO A 340 33.53 13.53 -21.26
CA PRO A 340 34.16 13.74 -22.55
C PRO A 340 34.32 12.40 -23.27
N ARG A 341 34.19 12.38 -24.60
CA ARG A 341 34.34 11.12 -25.34
C ARG A 341 35.74 10.52 -25.16
N ASP A 342 36.74 11.38 -24.98
CA ASP A 342 38.16 11.03 -24.82
C ASP A 342 38.61 10.93 -23.36
N GLY A 343 37.68 11.13 -22.40
CA GLY A 343 37.98 11.01 -20.99
C GLY A 343 38.14 9.55 -20.57
N THR A 344 39.16 9.26 -19.75
CA THR A 344 39.42 7.91 -19.24
C THR A 344 38.18 7.38 -18.50
N PRO A 345 37.67 6.17 -18.82
CA PRO A 345 36.60 5.55 -18.06
C PRO A 345 37.06 5.29 -16.63
N ILE A 346 36.32 5.79 -15.64
CA ILE A 346 36.48 5.31 -14.27
C ILE A 346 35.73 3.98 -14.19
N THR A 347 36.45 2.87 -14.33
CA THR A 347 36.07 1.67 -13.58
C THR A 347 37.24 0.71 -13.42
N PRO A 348 37.40 0.18 -12.19
CA PRO A 348 36.97 -1.21 -12.00
C PRO A 348 35.94 -1.32 -10.86
N ILE A 349 34.73 -1.79 -11.19
CA ILE A 349 33.85 -2.39 -10.19
C ILE A 349 34.14 -3.89 -10.26
N VAL A 350 34.69 -4.41 -9.17
CA VAL A 350 35.00 -5.82 -8.94
C VAL A 350 33.71 -6.64 -9.08
N ARG A 351 33.74 -7.67 -9.94
CA ARG A 351 32.69 -8.70 -9.96
C ARG A 351 32.77 -9.49 -8.66
N VAL A 352 31.76 -9.37 -7.81
CA VAL A 352 31.52 -10.36 -6.75
C VAL A 352 30.93 -11.62 -7.39
N GLY A 353 31.71 -12.71 -7.35
CA GLY A 353 31.22 -14.08 -7.27
C GLY A 353 30.49 -14.66 -8.49
N SER A 354 31.26 -15.23 -9.41
CA SER A 354 30.83 -16.38 -10.21
C SER A 354 30.38 -17.53 -9.29
N PHE A 355 29.08 -17.82 -9.25
CA PHE A 355 28.61 -19.10 -8.75
C PHE A 355 28.98 -20.18 -9.77
N HIS A 356 29.89 -21.07 -9.40
CA HIS A 356 30.06 -22.35 -10.08
C HIS A 356 28.73 -23.12 -10.01
N ARG A 357 28.18 -23.43 -11.18
CA ARG A 357 27.20 -24.50 -11.32
C ARG A 357 27.94 -25.80 -11.03
N GLN A 358 27.62 -26.47 -9.92
CA GLN A 358 27.92 -27.89 -9.80
C GLN A 358 27.06 -28.61 -10.84
N GLU A 359 27.72 -29.25 -11.80
CA GLU A 359 27.10 -30.30 -12.60
C GLU A 359 26.77 -31.46 -11.66
N VAL A 360 25.48 -31.79 -11.59
CA VAL A 360 25.03 -33.06 -11.04
C VAL A 360 25.29 -34.08 -12.14
N ALA A 361 26.27 -34.97 -11.91
CA ALA A 361 26.46 -36.16 -12.72
C ALA A 361 25.24 -37.09 -12.55
N LEU A 362 24.71 -37.57 -13.67
CA LEU A 362 23.79 -38.70 -13.74
C LEU A 362 24.55 -40.01 -13.55
#